data_AF-A0A7X8CWT9-F1
#
_entry.id   AF-A0A7X8CWT9-F1
#
_cell.length_a   1.000
_cell.length_b   1.000
_cell.length_c   1.000
_cell.angle_alpha   90.00
_cell.angle_beta   90.00
_cell.angle_gamma   90.00
#
_symmetry.space_group_name_H-M   'P 1'
#
loop_
_entity.id
_entity.type
_entity.pdbx_description
1 polymer ?
#
loop_
_entity_poly.entity_id
_entity_poly.type
_entity_poly.pdbx_seq_one_letter_code
_entity_poly.pdbx_strand_id
1 'polypeptide(L)'
;MTKAEVEALPVEAVLDLHGLTASAALEALTRFFQDASARGLAKVLVIHGKGHHSEGEPVLRKTVLKFLETSPSAGRHGTANRRQGGRGAVWVMVRKDSQRSR
;
A
#
# COMPACT_ATOMS: atom_id res chain seq x y z
N MET A 1 13.24 6.42 11.79
CA MET A 1 12.68 7.39 10.83
C MET A 1 11.53 8.18 11.46
N THR A 2 11.62 9.50 11.48
CA THR A 2 10.56 10.44 11.86
C THR A 2 9.47 10.51 10.77
N LYS A 3 8.38 11.23 11.06
CA LYS A 3 7.32 11.50 10.07
C LYS A 3 7.85 12.33 8.89
N ALA A 4 8.67 13.33 9.16
CA ALA A 4 9.26 14.20 8.14
C ALA A 4 10.17 13.42 7.17
N GLU A 5 10.97 12.50 7.70
CA GLU A 5 11.83 11.64 6.88
C GLU A 5 11.01 10.74 5.94
N VAL A 6 9.89 10.18 6.42
CA VAL A 6 9.00 9.41 5.54
C VAL A 6 8.37 10.27 4.47
N GLU A 7 7.92 11.49 4.81
CA GLU A 7 7.32 12.40 3.84
C GLU A 7 8.30 12.80 2.75
N ALA A 8 9.58 13.03 3.11
CA ALA A 8 10.65 13.36 2.17
C ALA A 8 11.06 12.19 1.25
N LEU A 9 10.86 10.93 1.66
CA LEU A 9 11.16 9.78 0.81
C LEU A 9 10.27 9.78 -0.45
N PRO A 10 10.86 9.58 -1.64
CA PRO A 10 10.10 9.47 -2.87
C PRO A 10 9.23 8.20 -2.84
N VAL A 11 8.09 8.26 -3.51
CA VAL A 11 7.30 7.07 -3.81
C VAL A 11 7.91 6.43 -5.05
N GLU A 12 8.34 5.18 -4.95
CA GLU A 12 9.06 4.48 -6.02
C GLU A 12 8.14 3.63 -6.90
N ALA A 13 6.97 3.25 -6.37
CA ALA A 13 5.93 2.55 -7.12
C ALA A 13 4.53 2.86 -6.56
N VAL A 14 3.54 2.76 -7.44
CA VAL A 14 2.13 3.02 -7.12
C VAL A 14 1.28 1.85 -7.58
N LEU A 15 0.35 1.41 -6.73
CA LEU A 15 -0.70 0.46 -7.05
C LEU A 15 -2.06 1.16 -6.97
N ASP A 16 -2.83 1.13 -8.06
CA ASP A 16 -4.21 1.60 -8.07
C ASP A 16 -5.18 0.42 -8.02
N LEU A 17 -6.08 0.45 -7.04
CA LEU A 17 -7.09 -0.57 -6.76
C LEU A 17 -8.50 -0.06 -7.03
N HIS A 18 -8.68 1.17 -7.51
CA HIS A 18 -10.02 1.71 -7.78
C HIS A 18 -10.84 0.78 -8.66
N GLY A 19 -12.10 0.58 -8.26
CA GLY A 19 -13.05 -0.25 -9.00
C GLY A 19 -12.81 -1.76 -8.92
N LEU A 20 -11.74 -2.21 -8.25
CA LEU A 20 -11.51 -3.63 -8.04
C LEU A 20 -12.45 -4.18 -6.96
N THR A 21 -12.74 -5.48 -7.09
CA THR A 21 -13.35 -6.25 -6.00
C THR A 21 -12.32 -6.49 -4.90
N ALA A 22 -12.79 -6.87 -3.70
CA ALA A 22 -11.90 -7.17 -2.57
C ALA A 22 -10.92 -8.32 -2.88
N SER A 23 -11.36 -9.36 -3.59
CA SER A 23 -10.51 -10.49 -4.00
C SER A 23 -9.45 -10.05 -5.00
N ALA A 24 -9.84 -9.34 -6.07
CA ALA A 24 -8.91 -8.83 -7.07
C ALA A 24 -7.87 -7.87 -6.45
N ALA A 25 -8.30 -7.03 -5.51
CA ALA A 25 -7.42 -6.14 -4.78
C ALA A 25 -6.40 -6.91 -3.92
N LEU A 26 -6.81 -7.99 -3.26
CA LEU A 26 -5.91 -8.81 -2.45
C LEU A 26 -4.84 -9.51 -3.31
N GLU A 27 -5.22 -10.02 -4.48
CA GLU A 27 -4.27 -10.60 -5.44
C GLU A 27 -3.28 -9.55 -5.95
N ALA A 28 -3.77 -8.37 -6.33
CA ALA A 28 -2.93 -7.27 -6.79
C ALA A 28 -1.95 -6.79 -5.71
N LEU A 29 -2.42 -6.63 -4.46
CA LEU A 29 -1.59 -6.29 -3.31
C LEU A 29 -0.48 -7.32 -3.09
N THR A 30 -0.83 -8.61 -3.12
CA THR A 30 0.13 -9.70 -2.90
C THR A 30 1.27 -9.64 -3.92
N ARG A 31 0.93 -9.55 -5.22
CA ARG A 31 1.92 -9.46 -6.30
C ARG A 31 2.76 -8.19 -6.21
N PHE A 32 2.12 -7.05 -5.94
CA PHE A 32 2.79 -5.76 -5.84
C PHE A 32 3.83 -5.72 -4.72
N PHE A 33 3.51 -6.23 -3.54
CA PHE A 33 4.44 -6.23 -2.41
C PHE A 33 5.57 -7.25 -2.57
N GLN A 34 5.31 -8.39 -3.22
CA GLN A 34 6.36 -9.33 -3.60
C GLN A 34 7.36 -8.69 -4.57
N ASP A 35 6.87 -8.04 -5.63
CA ASP A 35 7.72 -7.34 -6.61
C ASP A 35 8.50 -6.19 -5.95
N ALA A 36 7.82 -5.35 -5.17
CA ALA A 36 8.44 -4.22 -4.49
C ALA A 36 9.54 -4.67 -3.53
N SER A 37 9.31 -5.77 -2.79
CA SER A 37 10.30 -6.32 -1.88
C SER A 37 11.49 -6.93 -2.63
N ALA A 38 11.24 -7.69 -3.70
CA ALA A 38 12.28 -8.28 -4.53
C ALA A 38 13.15 -7.22 -5.22
N ARG A 39 12.56 -6.10 -5.62
CA ARG A 39 13.25 -4.94 -6.21
C ARG A 39 13.93 -4.05 -5.17
N GLY A 40 13.73 -4.32 -3.88
CA GLY A 40 14.33 -3.55 -2.79
C GLY A 40 13.83 -2.11 -2.69
N LEU A 41 12.60 -1.84 -3.15
CA LEU A 41 11.97 -0.51 -3.01
C LEU A 41 11.87 -0.14 -1.53
N ALA A 42 11.99 1.14 -1.19
CA ALA A 42 11.86 1.62 0.17
C ALA A 42 10.44 2.08 0.49
N LYS A 43 9.79 2.82 -0.41
CA LYS A 43 8.45 3.40 -0.18
C LYS A 43 7.54 3.28 -1.39
N VAL A 44 6.34 2.75 -1.16
CA VAL A 44 5.29 2.58 -2.17
C VAL A 44 4.00 3.28 -1.77
N LEU A 45 3.10 3.49 -2.73
CA LEU A 45 1.78 4.07 -2.52
C LEU A 45 0.70 3.11 -3.03
N VAL A 46 -0.32 2.87 -2.20
CA VAL A 46 -1.50 2.09 -2.55
C VAL A 46 -2.70 3.03 -2.60
N ILE A 47 -3.33 3.15 -3.76
CA ILE A 47 -4.53 3.95 -3.98
C ILE A 47 -5.72 3.00 -3.99
N HIS A 48 -6.59 3.09 -2.97
CA HIS A 48 -7.81 2.28 -2.88
C HIS A 48 -9.08 3.10 -3.11
N GLY A 49 -8.91 4.41 -3.29
CA GLY A 49 -9.99 5.35 -3.50
C GLY A 49 -10.73 5.80 -2.26
N LYS A 50 -11.48 6.89 -2.44
CA LYS A 50 -12.22 7.54 -1.34
C LYS A 50 -13.56 6.89 -1.03
N GLY A 51 -14.00 5.91 -1.84
CA GLY A 51 -15.29 5.25 -1.69
C GLY A 51 -16.49 6.09 -2.12
N HIS A 52 -16.29 7.14 -2.92
CA HIS A 52 -17.39 8.04 -3.34
C HIS A 52 -18.31 7.43 -4.42
N HIS A 53 -17.95 6.29 -5.02
CA HIS A 53 -18.66 5.67 -6.16
C HIS A 53 -19.29 4.30 -5.83
N SER A 54 -19.31 3.89 -4.57
CA SER A 54 -19.94 2.65 -4.14
C SER A 54 -21.05 2.97 -3.14
N GLU A 55 -22.28 2.54 -3.40
CA GLU A 55 -23.42 2.64 -2.46
C GLU A 55 -23.20 1.87 -1.14
N GLY A 56 -22.10 1.13 -1.02
CA GLY A 56 -21.68 0.38 0.17
C GLY A 56 -20.43 0.92 0.87
N GLU A 57 -20.16 0.37 2.05
CA GLU A 57 -18.99 0.66 2.86
C GLU A 57 -17.69 0.48 2.04
N PRO A 58 -16.66 1.35 2.19
CA PRO A 58 -15.43 1.28 1.39
C PRO A 58 -14.62 0.00 1.70
N VAL A 59 -14.97 -1.10 1.03
CA VAL A 59 -14.42 -2.44 1.25
C VAL A 59 -12.92 -2.46 1.01
N LEU A 60 -12.45 -1.75 -0.02
CA LEU A 60 -11.03 -1.74 -0.37
C LEU A 60 -10.14 -1.12 0.71
N ARG A 61 -10.62 -0.12 1.45
CA ARG A 61 -9.86 0.43 2.59
C ARG A 61 -9.63 -0.66 3.65
N LYS A 62 -10.68 -1.42 3.99
CA LYS A 62 -10.57 -2.52 4.97
C LYS A 62 -9.65 -3.62 4.45
N THR A 63 -9.79 -4.01 3.18
CA THR A 63 -8.94 -5.01 2.54
C THR A 63 -7.46 -4.62 2.58
N VAL A 64 -7.14 -3.36 2.22
CA VAL A 64 -5.77 -2.84 2.25
C VAL A 64 -5.22 -2.89 3.68
N LEU A 65 -5.94 -2.35 4.67
CA LEU A 65 -5.43 -2.31 6.05
C LEU A 65 -5.18 -3.72 6.60
N LYS A 66 -6.11 -4.66 6.38
CA LYS A 66 -5.95 -6.06 6.81
C LYS A 66 -4.77 -6.75 6.12
N PHE A 67 -4.56 -6.47 4.83
CA PHE A 67 -3.39 -6.98 4.12
C PHE A 67 -2.09 -6.44 4.70
N LEU A 68 -2.01 -5.14 4.99
CA LEU A 68 -0.79 -4.51 5.52
C LEU A 68 -0.44 -5.02 6.93
N GLU A 69 -1.43 -5.33 7.76
CA GLU A 69 -1.25 -5.92 9.09
C GLU A 69 -0.65 -7.33 9.03
N THR A 70 -0.96 -8.09 7.97
CA THR A 70 -0.60 -9.52 7.84
C THR A 70 0.58 -9.76 6.90
N SER A 71 0.91 -8.81 6.03
CA SER A 71 1.95 -8.99 5.01
C SER A 71 3.36 -8.82 5.61
N PRO A 72 4.25 -9.81 5.45
CA PRO A 72 5.63 -9.72 5.93
C PRO A 72 6.45 -8.66 5.17
N SER A 73 6.07 -8.35 3.92
CA SER A 73 6.72 -7.36 3.06
C SER A 73 6.20 -5.93 3.29
N ALA A 74 5.09 -5.74 4.01
CA ALA A 74 4.53 -4.43 4.31
C ALA A 74 5.03 -3.93 5.67
N GLY A 75 5.79 -2.85 5.72
CA GLY A 75 6.29 -2.24 6.95
C GLY A 75 5.42 -1.12 7.46
N ARG A 76 6.04 -0.11 8.09
CA ARG A 76 5.34 1.07 8.59
C ARG A 76 4.53 1.74 7.49
N HIS A 77 3.30 2.13 7.77
CA HIS A 77 2.40 2.74 6.81
C HIS A 77 1.58 3.89 7.42
N GLY A 78 0.96 4.70 6.56
CA GLY A 78 0.12 5.81 6.99
C GLY A 78 -0.71 6.40 5.85
N THR A 79 -1.68 7.24 6.20
CA THR A 79 -2.50 7.91 5.19
C THR A 79 -1.63 8.85 4.35
N ALA A 80 -1.83 8.82 3.03
CA ALA A 80 -1.13 9.70 2.11
C ALA A 80 -1.51 11.17 2.32
N ASN A 81 -0.61 12.08 1.97
CA ASN A 81 -0.94 13.51 1.98
C ASN A 81 -1.97 13.84 0.88
N ARG A 82 -2.52 15.06 0.92
CA ARG A 82 -3.58 15.48 -0.02
C ARG A 82 -3.15 15.44 -1.49
N ARG A 83 -1.86 15.66 -1.79
CA ARG A 83 -1.29 15.61 -3.15
C ARG A 83 -1.15 14.18 -3.67
N GLN A 84 -1.07 13.20 -2.77
CA GLN A 84 -0.89 11.77 -3.07
C GLN A 84 -2.18 10.95 -2.86
N GLY A 85 -3.36 11.59 -2.91
CA GLY A 85 -4.67 10.92 -2.82
C GLY A 85 -5.37 11.02 -1.45
N GLY A 86 -4.70 11.54 -0.42
CA GLY A 86 -5.30 11.77 0.90
C GLY A 86 -5.84 10.49 1.52
N ARG A 87 -7.08 10.54 2.06
CA ARG A 87 -7.77 9.39 2.66
C ARG A 87 -8.05 8.23 1.68
N GLY A 88 -7.86 8.44 0.37
CA GLY A 88 -8.02 7.39 -0.64
C GLY A 88 -6.73 6.63 -0.96
N ALA A 89 -5.64 6.92 -0.25
CA ALA A 89 -4.36 6.29 -0.47
C ALA A 89 -3.55 6.13 0.82
N VAL A 90 -2.68 5.12 0.84
CA VAL A 90 -1.82 4.75 1.96
C VAL A 90 -0.39 4.62 1.44
N TRP A 91 0.56 5.32 2.05
CA TRP A 91 1.98 5.06 1.83
C TRP A 91 2.43 3.90 2.71
N VAL A 92 3.36 3.08 2.20
CA VAL A 92 3.88 1.91 2.90
C VAL A 92 5.38 1.82 2.70
N MET A 93 6.11 1.66 3.80
CA MET A 93 7.53 1.29 3.77
C MET A 93 7.61 -0.20 3.45
N VAL A 94 8.40 -0.58 2.45
CA VAL A 94 8.53 -1.99 2.08
C VAL A 94 9.62 -2.63 2.94
N ARG A 95 9.32 -3.81 3.48
CA ARG A 95 10.30 -4.65 4.16
C ARG A 95 11.02 -5.48 3.10
N LYS A 96 12.36 -5.51 3.18
CA LYS A 96 13.15 -6.48 2.42
C LYS A 96 12.81 -7.87 2.93
N ASP A 97 12.67 -8.81 2.00
CA ASP A 97 12.48 -10.21 2.34
C ASP A 97 13.75 -10.73 3.01
N SER A 98 13.81 -10.67 4.34
CA SER A 98 14.97 -11.13 5.12
C SER A 98 15.15 -12.65 5.06
N GLN A 99 14.27 -13.37 4.37
CA GLN A 99 14.18 -14.83 4.35
C GLN A 99 14.67 -15.46 3.03
N ARG A 100 15.16 -14.68 2.05
CA ARG A 100 15.61 -15.21 0.73
C ARG A 100 17.12 -15.19 0.50
N SER A 101 17.91 -15.00 1.56
CA SER A 101 19.39 -15.02 1.52
C SER A 101 19.99 -16.24 2.26
N ARG A 102 19.32 -17.39 2.26
CA ARG A 102 19.91 -18.66 2.68
C ARG A 102 19.82 -19.68 1.56
#